data_AF-A0A3C0C1D0-F1
#
_entry.id   AF-A0A3C0C1D0-F1
#
_cell.length_a   1.000
_cell.length_b   1.000
_cell.length_c   1.000
_cell.angle_alpha   90.00
_cell.angle_beta   90.00
_cell.angle_gamma   90.00
#
_symmetry.space_group_name_H-M   'P 1'
#
loop_
_entity.id
_entity.type
_entity.pdbx_description
1 polymer ?
#
loop_
_entity_poly.entity_id
_entity_poly.type
_entity_poly.pdbx_seq_one_letter_code
_entity_poly.pdbx_strand_id
1 'polypeptide(L)'
;SANSPSAAMANEDDSFYGLQFHPEVTHTSCGQRIIENFVHNICGCGNDWNPGNIIEKDIKEVQEAVGHDQVLLGLSGGVDSSVVAALLHKAIGDQLVCIFVDNGLLRLNEGDQVMETFSEHMDLNVIRVNAEDIFLERLKGVDDPEDKRKIIGRTFIEVFENEASKLENVKWLAQGTIYPDVIESAGSKTGKAHVIKSHHNVGGLPEDMKLKLVEPLRDLFKDEVRKIGKELGLTSKLVDRHPFPGPGLGVRILGEVKREYADLLRLADDIFIEELHKENIYEKVSQAFAVFLPVKSVGVMGDGRKYEYVIALRAVDTTDFMTANSAKLPYEFLDHVSTRIINEVSGISRVTLDISSKPPSTIEWE
;
A
#
# COMPACT_ATOMS: atom_id res chain seq x y z
N SER A 1 -24.58 32.16 -10.92
CA SER A 1 -24.13 32.80 -9.67
C SER A 1 -24.20 34.32 -9.83
N ALA A 2 -24.42 35.10 -8.78
CA ALA A 2 -24.38 36.57 -8.87
C ALA A 2 -23.04 37.08 -9.44
N ASN A 3 -21.96 36.32 -9.25
CA ASN A 3 -20.61 36.63 -9.73
C ASN A 3 -20.21 35.86 -11.00
N SER A 4 -21.10 35.00 -11.53
CA SER A 4 -20.92 34.28 -12.79
C SER A 4 -22.29 34.08 -13.44
N PRO A 5 -22.72 35.05 -14.28
CA PRO A 5 -24.02 35.03 -14.95
C PRO A 5 -24.22 33.81 -15.84
N SER A 6 -23.13 33.28 -16.39
CA SER A 6 -23.11 32.08 -17.25
C SER A 6 -22.25 31.00 -16.61
N ALA A 7 -22.71 30.46 -15.48
CA ALA A 7 -22.02 29.38 -14.76
C ALA A 7 -22.19 27.99 -15.42
N ALA A 8 -23.15 27.87 -16.33
CA ALA A 8 -23.37 26.71 -17.19
C ALA A 8 -23.90 27.18 -18.54
N MET A 9 -23.56 26.47 -19.61
CA MET A 9 -24.07 26.71 -20.97
C MET A 9 -24.28 25.36 -21.67
N ALA A 10 -25.25 25.31 -22.58
CA ALA A 10 -25.54 24.12 -23.36
C ALA A 10 -25.90 24.50 -24.80
N ASN A 11 -25.50 23.66 -25.73
CA ASN A 11 -26.04 23.55 -27.08
C ASN A 11 -26.55 22.12 -27.22
N GLU A 12 -27.86 21.93 -27.06
CA GLU A 12 -28.50 20.61 -27.08
C GLU A 12 -28.49 19.97 -28.46
N ASP A 13 -28.51 20.78 -29.54
CA ASP A 13 -28.48 20.27 -30.92
C ASP A 13 -27.13 19.60 -31.23
N ASP A 14 -26.04 20.17 -30.73
CA ASP A 14 -24.68 19.64 -30.89
C ASP A 14 -24.19 18.83 -29.67
N SER A 15 -25.02 18.65 -28.64
CA SER A 15 -24.67 17.97 -27.38
C SER A 15 -23.41 18.55 -26.70
N PHE A 16 -23.21 19.87 -26.77
CA PHE A 16 -22.12 20.56 -26.09
C PHE A 16 -22.59 21.16 -24.78
N TYR A 17 -21.86 20.85 -23.70
CA TYR A 17 -22.16 21.33 -22.36
C TYR A 17 -20.90 21.91 -21.72
N GLY A 18 -21.02 23.09 -21.13
CA GLY A 18 -19.92 23.76 -20.44
C GLY A 18 -20.33 24.14 -19.02
N LEU A 19 -19.47 23.83 -18.05
CA LEU A 19 -19.65 24.17 -16.63
C LEU A 19 -18.47 25.01 -16.16
N GLN A 20 -18.74 26.07 -15.40
CA GLN A 20 -17.72 26.95 -14.82
C GLN A 20 -17.28 26.50 -13.41
N PHE A 21 -17.71 25.31 -12.98
CA PHE A 21 -17.41 24.70 -11.69
C PHE A 21 -17.09 23.21 -11.89
N HIS A 22 -16.49 22.61 -10.88
CA HIS A 22 -15.99 21.24 -10.89
C HIS A 22 -17.06 20.26 -10.37
N PRO A 23 -17.73 19.47 -11.23
CA PRO A 23 -18.70 18.47 -10.76
C PRO A 23 -18.05 17.23 -10.13
N GLU A 24 -16.74 17.04 -10.28
CA GLU A 24 -15.99 15.88 -9.77
C GLU A 24 -15.62 15.98 -8.29
N VAL A 25 -15.68 17.18 -7.69
CA VAL A 25 -15.29 17.39 -6.29
C VAL A 25 -16.47 17.19 -5.32
N THR A 26 -16.18 16.66 -4.13
CA THR A 26 -17.18 16.42 -3.07
C THR A 26 -17.88 17.68 -2.55
N HIS A 27 -17.28 18.86 -2.77
CA HIS A 27 -17.87 20.16 -2.44
C HIS A 27 -19.09 20.50 -3.30
N THR A 28 -19.22 19.90 -4.49
CA THR A 28 -20.39 20.05 -5.35
C THR A 28 -21.42 18.97 -4.99
N SER A 29 -22.40 19.30 -4.15
CA SER A 29 -23.32 18.31 -3.54
C SER A 29 -24.07 17.40 -4.53
N CYS A 30 -24.32 17.87 -5.76
CA CYS A 30 -24.96 17.09 -6.84
C CYS A 30 -24.01 16.78 -8.00
N GLY A 31 -22.70 16.88 -7.80
CA GLY A 31 -21.69 16.75 -8.84
C GLY A 31 -21.70 15.39 -9.52
N GLN A 32 -21.77 14.31 -8.73
CA GLN A 32 -21.90 12.95 -9.24
C GLN A 32 -23.10 12.78 -10.18
N ARG A 33 -24.27 13.30 -9.81
CA ARG A 33 -25.49 13.23 -10.63
C ARG A 33 -25.34 13.97 -11.96
N ILE A 34 -24.57 15.06 -12.00
CA ILE A 34 -24.27 15.79 -13.24
C ILE A 34 -23.44 14.91 -14.18
N ILE A 35 -22.39 14.28 -13.65
CA ILE A 35 -21.51 13.39 -14.40
C ILE A 35 -22.28 12.17 -14.90
N GLU A 36 -23.07 11.52 -14.04
CA GLU A 36 -23.90 10.37 -14.42
C GLU A 36 -24.88 10.72 -15.54
N ASN A 37 -25.54 11.88 -15.47
CA ASN A 37 -26.43 12.32 -16.54
C ASN A 37 -25.70 12.52 -17.87
N PHE A 38 -24.49 13.11 -17.82
CA PHE A 38 -23.68 13.29 -19.02
C PHE A 38 -23.23 11.95 -19.62
N VAL A 39 -22.68 11.06 -18.79
CA VAL A 39 -22.15 9.77 -19.25
C VAL A 39 -23.25 8.83 -19.75
N HIS A 40 -24.33 8.66 -18.98
CA HIS A 40 -25.33 7.64 -19.30
C HIS A 40 -26.46 8.14 -20.20
N ASN A 41 -26.95 9.36 -19.98
CA ASN A 41 -28.12 9.85 -20.72
C ASN A 41 -27.72 10.61 -21.99
N ILE A 42 -26.69 11.45 -21.92
CA ILE A 42 -26.25 12.27 -23.06
C ILE A 42 -25.32 11.47 -23.99
N CYS A 43 -24.24 10.90 -23.45
CA CYS A 43 -23.30 10.09 -24.24
C CYS A 43 -23.83 8.67 -24.55
N GLY A 44 -24.86 8.21 -23.84
CA GLY A 44 -25.43 6.88 -24.03
C GLY A 44 -24.53 5.73 -23.59
N CYS A 45 -23.54 5.99 -22.72
CA CYS A 45 -22.64 4.94 -22.22
C CYS A 45 -23.40 4.00 -21.27
N GLY A 46 -23.26 2.70 -21.48
CA GLY A 46 -23.82 1.66 -20.61
C GLY A 46 -23.09 1.53 -19.26
N ASN A 47 -23.43 0.48 -18.52
CA ASN A 47 -22.85 0.15 -17.20
C ASN A 47 -21.92 -1.08 -17.25
N ASP A 48 -21.29 -1.30 -18.40
CA ASP A 48 -20.48 -2.49 -18.63
C ASP A 48 -19.16 -2.48 -17.83
N TRP A 49 -18.75 -1.30 -17.34
CA TRP A 49 -17.60 -1.13 -16.45
C TRP A 49 -18.00 -1.41 -14.99
N ASN A 50 -18.06 -2.69 -14.64
CA ASN A 50 -18.33 -3.15 -13.29
C ASN A 50 -17.36 -4.30 -12.92
N PRO A 51 -17.15 -4.58 -11.61
CA PRO A 51 -16.14 -5.54 -11.17
C PRO A 51 -16.26 -6.92 -11.81
N GLY A 52 -17.48 -7.46 -11.96
CA GLY A 52 -17.71 -8.77 -12.56
C GLY A 52 -17.26 -8.83 -14.02
N ASN A 53 -17.69 -7.86 -14.83
CA ASN A 53 -17.31 -7.78 -16.23
C ASN A 53 -15.80 -7.57 -16.41
N ILE A 54 -15.18 -6.75 -15.55
CA ILE A 54 -13.72 -6.50 -15.58
C ILE A 54 -12.97 -7.81 -15.28
N ILE A 55 -13.36 -8.53 -14.23
CA ILE A 55 -12.75 -9.82 -13.89
C ILE A 55 -12.86 -10.81 -15.05
N GLU A 56 -14.03 -10.94 -15.67
CA GLU A 56 -14.22 -11.87 -16.80
C GLU A 56 -13.39 -11.49 -18.02
N LYS A 57 -13.28 -10.19 -18.31
CA LYS A 57 -12.44 -9.66 -19.39
C LYS A 57 -10.97 -9.97 -19.12
N ASP A 58 -10.47 -9.60 -17.94
CA ASP A 58 -9.06 -9.74 -17.58
C ASP A 58 -8.63 -11.22 -17.52
N ILE A 59 -9.51 -12.11 -17.03
CA ILE A 59 -9.26 -13.56 -17.06
C ILE A 59 -9.01 -14.04 -18.50
N LYS A 60 -9.86 -13.63 -19.45
CA LYS A 60 -9.71 -14.02 -20.87
C LYS A 60 -8.44 -13.46 -21.47
N GLU A 61 -8.16 -12.18 -21.25
CA GLU A 61 -6.94 -11.53 -21.76
C GLU A 61 -5.67 -12.20 -21.22
N VAL A 62 -5.65 -12.55 -19.93
CA VAL A 62 -4.53 -13.27 -19.31
C VAL A 62 -4.39 -14.67 -19.91
N GLN A 63 -5.48 -15.42 -20.04
CA GLN A 63 -5.45 -16.78 -20.62
C GLN A 63 -4.96 -16.77 -22.07
N GLU A 64 -5.41 -15.80 -22.87
CA GLU A 64 -4.99 -15.63 -24.27
C GLU A 64 -3.51 -15.21 -24.38
N ALA A 65 -3.05 -14.31 -23.51
CA ALA A 65 -1.67 -13.81 -23.52
C ALA A 65 -0.66 -14.87 -23.05
N VAL A 66 -0.96 -15.54 -21.93
CA VAL A 66 -0.04 -16.46 -21.23
C VAL A 66 -0.09 -17.87 -21.83
N GLY A 67 -1.24 -18.32 -22.32
CA GLY A 67 -1.43 -19.68 -22.82
C GLY A 67 -1.07 -20.72 -21.76
N HIS A 68 -0.04 -21.53 -22.02
CA HIS A 68 0.44 -22.59 -21.12
C HIS A 68 1.75 -22.23 -20.39
N ASP A 69 2.21 -20.98 -20.51
CA ASP A 69 3.44 -20.55 -19.86
C ASP A 69 3.23 -20.37 -18.33
N GLN A 70 4.30 -20.49 -17.56
CA GLN A 70 4.27 -20.14 -16.13
C GLN A 70 4.39 -18.64 -15.93
N VAL A 71 3.65 -18.15 -14.94
CA VAL A 71 3.62 -16.74 -14.52
C VAL A 71 4.16 -16.64 -13.11
N LEU A 72 5.15 -15.78 -12.92
CA LEU A 72 5.72 -15.47 -11.63
C LEU A 72 5.12 -14.18 -11.08
N LEU A 73 4.75 -14.16 -9.81
CA LEU A 73 4.27 -12.96 -9.12
C LEU A 73 5.08 -12.71 -7.85
N GLY A 74 5.57 -11.49 -7.67
CA GLY A 74 6.07 -11.02 -6.38
C GLY A 74 4.91 -10.64 -5.46
N LEU A 75 4.67 -11.43 -4.42
CA LEU A 75 3.72 -11.09 -3.37
C LEU A 75 4.39 -10.17 -2.36
N SER A 76 3.81 -8.99 -2.12
CA SER A 76 4.26 -8.06 -1.08
C SER A 76 3.41 -8.07 0.17
N GLY A 77 2.26 -8.79 0.15
CA GLY A 77 1.24 -8.73 1.21
C GLY A 77 0.34 -7.47 1.14
N GLY A 78 0.60 -6.58 0.18
CA GLY A 78 -0.24 -5.43 -0.12
C GLY A 78 -1.47 -5.80 -0.96
N VAL A 79 -2.49 -4.94 -0.92
CA VAL A 79 -3.78 -5.16 -1.58
C VAL A 79 -3.62 -5.44 -3.08
N ASP A 80 -2.80 -4.68 -3.80
CA ASP A 80 -2.70 -4.81 -5.27
C ASP A 80 -2.12 -6.17 -5.66
N SER A 81 -0.98 -6.55 -5.08
CA SER A 81 -0.36 -7.87 -5.33
C SER A 81 -1.28 -9.02 -4.96
N SER A 82 -2.11 -8.85 -3.92
CA SER A 82 -3.06 -9.85 -3.46
C SER A 82 -4.23 -10.02 -4.44
N VAL A 83 -4.74 -8.91 -4.98
CA VAL A 83 -5.81 -8.93 -6.00
C VAL A 83 -5.28 -9.54 -7.29
N VAL A 84 -4.06 -9.21 -7.71
CA VAL A 84 -3.41 -9.87 -8.86
C VAL A 84 -3.28 -11.36 -8.63
N ALA A 85 -2.80 -11.79 -7.46
CA ALA A 85 -2.68 -13.22 -7.15
C ALA A 85 -4.02 -13.95 -7.24
N ALA A 86 -5.07 -13.37 -6.65
CA ALA A 86 -6.43 -13.92 -6.71
C ALA A 86 -6.97 -14.01 -8.15
N LEU A 87 -6.78 -12.94 -8.93
CA LEU A 87 -7.25 -12.87 -10.32
C LEU A 87 -6.52 -13.88 -11.20
N LEU A 88 -5.19 -13.92 -11.11
CA LEU A 88 -4.37 -14.84 -11.89
C LEU A 88 -4.59 -16.29 -11.49
N HIS A 89 -4.74 -16.59 -10.20
CA HIS A 89 -5.07 -17.95 -9.77
C HIS A 89 -6.41 -18.41 -10.35
N LYS A 90 -7.43 -17.53 -10.36
CA LYS A 90 -8.72 -17.82 -11.01
C LYS A 90 -8.58 -18.01 -12.53
N ALA A 91 -7.64 -17.32 -13.17
CA ALA A 91 -7.42 -17.38 -14.61
C ALA A 91 -6.62 -18.62 -15.06
N ILE A 92 -5.51 -18.93 -14.37
CA ILE A 92 -4.49 -19.87 -14.83
C ILE A 92 -4.07 -20.93 -13.80
N GLY A 93 -4.68 -20.92 -12.60
CA GLY A 93 -4.46 -21.93 -11.55
C GLY A 93 -2.98 -22.18 -11.25
N ASP A 94 -2.56 -23.44 -11.39
CA ASP A 94 -1.21 -23.94 -11.07
C ASP A 94 -0.09 -23.35 -11.94
N GLN A 95 -0.42 -22.63 -13.02
CA GLN A 95 0.58 -21.90 -13.81
C GLN A 95 1.16 -20.70 -13.06
N LEU A 96 0.46 -20.21 -12.03
CA LEU A 96 0.89 -19.11 -11.19
C LEU A 96 1.82 -19.62 -10.07
N VAL A 97 3.02 -19.06 -10.02
CA VAL A 97 3.94 -19.22 -8.90
C VAL A 97 4.12 -17.87 -8.22
N CYS A 98 3.91 -17.82 -6.92
CA CYS A 98 4.09 -16.61 -6.13
C CYS A 98 5.39 -16.71 -5.31
N ILE A 99 6.20 -15.65 -5.31
CA ILE A 99 7.34 -15.52 -4.39
C ILE A 99 7.00 -14.41 -3.38
N PHE A 100 7.04 -14.75 -2.11
CA PHE A 100 6.92 -13.81 -1.00
C PHE A 100 8.27 -13.68 -0.30
N VAL A 101 8.88 -12.50 -0.36
CA VAL A 101 10.17 -12.21 0.29
C VAL A 101 9.91 -11.54 1.63
N ASP A 102 10.16 -12.27 2.71
CA ASP A 102 10.18 -11.74 4.07
C ASP A 102 11.54 -11.06 4.31
N ASN A 103 11.55 -9.74 4.16
CA ASN A 103 12.74 -8.92 4.32
C ASN A 103 13.08 -8.63 5.80
N GLY A 104 12.31 -9.13 6.76
CA GLY A 104 12.51 -8.84 8.17
C GLY A 104 12.20 -7.39 8.54
N LEU A 105 11.43 -6.67 7.73
CA LEU A 105 10.94 -5.30 7.98
C LEU A 105 9.40 -5.23 7.81
N LEU A 106 8.72 -6.36 7.96
CA LEU A 106 7.27 -6.46 7.95
C LEU A 106 6.68 -6.30 9.36
N ARG A 107 5.35 -6.14 9.44
CA ARG A 107 4.61 -6.09 10.71
C ARG A 107 4.66 -7.43 11.43
N LEU A 108 4.23 -7.43 12.70
CA LEU A 108 4.19 -8.63 13.53
C LEU A 108 3.39 -9.74 12.84
N ASN A 109 4.00 -10.92 12.69
CA ASN A 109 3.41 -12.13 12.09
C ASN A 109 2.88 -11.94 10.65
N GLU A 110 3.28 -10.88 9.94
CA GLU A 110 2.75 -10.58 8.60
C GLU A 110 3.10 -11.68 7.59
N GLY A 111 4.33 -12.20 7.64
CA GLY A 111 4.74 -13.30 6.77
C GLY A 111 3.90 -14.56 7.00
N ASP A 112 3.60 -14.90 8.25
CA ASP A 112 2.76 -16.07 8.57
C ASP A 112 1.32 -15.87 8.10
N GLN A 113 0.74 -14.68 8.33
CA GLN A 113 -0.62 -14.35 7.89
C GLN A 113 -0.77 -14.38 6.36
N VAL A 114 0.26 -13.93 5.62
CA VAL A 114 0.28 -14.01 4.15
C VAL A 114 0.29 -15.47 3.71
N MET A 115 1.12 -16.31 4.32
CA MET A 115 1.18 -17.74 3.99
C MET A 115 -0.14 -18.46 4.30
N GLU A 116 -0.73 -18.20 5.47
CA GLU A 116 -2.03 -18.76 5.86
C GLU A 116 -3.14 -18.34 4.86
N THR A 117 -3.16 -17.07 4.47
CA THR A 117 -4.20 -16.54 3.57
C THR A 117 -4.08 -17.13 2.16
N PHE A 118 -2.89 -17.13 1.57
CA PHE A 118 -2.75 -17.52 0.16
C PHE A 118 -2.50 -19.02 -0.02
N SER A 119 -1.71 -19.65 0.83
CA SER A 119 -1.41 -21.07 0.70
C SER A 119 -2.55 -21.94 1.21
N GLU A 120 -3.15 -21.63 2.38
CA GLU A 120 -4.14 -22.53 3.00
C GLU A 120 -5.57 -22.25 2.55
N HIS A 121 -5.95 -20.98 2.38
CA HIS A 121 -7.33 -20.63 2.02
C HIS A 121 -7.57 -20.53 0.51
N MET A 122 -6.53 -20.27 -0.28
CA MET A 122 -6.64 -20.04 -1.73
C MET A 122 -5.86 -21.05 -2.57
N ASP A 123 -5.18 -22.03 -1.95
CA ASP A 123 -4.40 -23.08 -2.63
C ASP A 123 -3.39 -22.52 -3.67
N LEU A 124 -2.83 -21.35 -3.38
CA LEU A 124 -1.78 -20.75 -4.21
C LEU A 124 -0.42 -21.40 -3.91
N ASN A 125 0.34 -21.66 -4.97
CA ASN A 125 1.75 -22.02 -4.84
C ASN A 125 2.59 -20.79 -4.43
N VAL A 126 2.80 -20.63 -3.12
CA VAL A 126 3.59 -19.53 -2.55
C VAL A 126 4.94 -20.03 -2.01
N ILE A 127 6.02 -19.50 -2.57
CA ILE A 127 7.38 -19.71 -2.10
C ILE A 127 7.73 -18.58 -1.13
N ARG A 128 7.84 -18.91 0.16
CA ARG A 128 8.34 -17.96 1.16
C ARG A 128 9.86 -17.96 1.20
N VAL A 129 10.44 -16.77 1.13
CA VAL A 129 11.88 -16.54 1.16
C VAL A 129 12.19 -15.70 2.39
N ASN A 130 12.77 -16.31 3.41
CA ASN A 130 13.19 -15.61 4.63
C ASN A 130 14.55 -14.98 4.40
N ALA A 131 14.59 -13.66 4.23
CA ALA A 131 15.79 -12.91 3.85
C ALA A 131 16.23 -11.87 4.90
N GLU A 132 15.60 -11.84 6.08
CA GLU A 132 15.86 -10.87 7.16
C GLU A 132 17.36 -10.62 7.41
N ASP A 133 18.15 -11.68 7.58
CA ASP A 133 19.60 -11.55 7.86
C ASP A 133 20.35 -10.78 6.76
N ILE A 134 19.98 -10.99 5.49
CA ILE A 134 20.59 -10.33 4.34
C ILE A 134 20.28 -8.83 4.36
N PHE A 135 19.02 -8.47 4.64
CA PHE A 135 18.59 -7.07 4.68
C PHE A 135 19.23 -6.34 5.86
N LEU A 136 19.19 -6.92 7.06
CA LEU A 136 19.72 -6.30 8.26
C LEU A 136 21.24 -6.12 8.19
N GLU A 137 21.99 -7.09 7.65
CA GLU A 137 23.44 -6.93 7.51
C GLU A 137 23.78 -5.79 6.53
N ARG A 138 23.02 -5.64 5.44
CA ARG A 138 23.22 -4.55 4.47
C ARG A 138 22.79 -3.17 4.98
N LEU A 139 21.90 -3.12 5.97
CA LEU A 139 21.41 -1.88 6.59
C LEU A 139 22.27 -1.42 7.78
N LYS A 140 23.25 -2.22 8.19
CA LYS A 140 24.14 -1.92 9.30
C LYS A 140 24.92 -0.63 9.07
N GLY A 141 24.84 0.29 10.03
CA GLY A 141 25.47 1.61 9.97
C GLY A 141 24.89 2.58 8.93
N VAL A 142 23.71 2.28 8.35
CA VAL A 142 23.05 3.15 7.36
C VAL A 142 21.99 4.00 8.06
N ASP A 143 22.27 5.30 8.20
CA ASP A 143 21.35 6.26 8.81
C ASP A 143 20.50 7.03 7.78
N ASP A 144 21.02 7.27 6.58
CA ASP A 144 20.35 8.08 5.56
C ASP A 144 19.12 7.35 4.97
N PRO A 145 17.92 7.96 5.01
CA PRO A 145 16.69 7.29 4.60
C PRO A 145 16.63 6.98 3.09
N GLU A 146 17.24 7.81 2.23
CA GLU A 146 17.29 7.55 0.79
C GLU A 146 18.20 6.36 0.48
N ASP A 147 19.34 6.26 1.16
CA ASP A 147 20.22 5.10 1.04
C ASP A 147 19.58 3.83 1.60
N LYS A 148 18.84 3.90 2.72
CA LYS A 148 18.02 2.77 3.21
C LYS A 148 17.03 2.31 2.15
N ARG A 149 16.27 3.23 1.54
CA ARG A 149 15.31 2.92 0.47
C ARG A 149 15.98 2.21 -0.70
N LYS A 150 17.12 2.71 -1.18
CA LYS A 150 17.90 2.10 -2.28
C LYS A 150 18.42 0.72 -1.91
N ILE A 151 18.98 0.54 -0.72
CA ILE A 151 19.53 -0.74 -0.25
C ILE A 151 18.43 -1.78 -0.14
N ILE A 152 17.29 -1.44 0.46
CA ILE A 152 16.14 -2.34 0.60
C ILE A 152 15.60 -2.72 -0.79
N GLY A 153 15.37 -1.74 -1.67
CA GLY A 153 14.88 -1.98 -3.03
C GLY A 153 15.80 -2.89 -3.84
N ARG A 154 17.10 -2.58 -3.87
CA ARG A 154 18.10 -3.39 -4.59
C ARG A 154 18.20 -4.82 -4.02
N THR A 155 18.25 -4.95 -2.69
CA THR A 155 18.36 -6.26 -2.03
C THR A 155 17.12 -7.11 -2.29
N PHE A 156 15.93 -6.51 -2.31
CA PHE A 156 14.70 -7.21 -2.68
C PHE A 156 14.76 -7.77 -4.09
N ILE A 157 15.20 -6.96 -5.08
CA ILE A 157 15.33 -7.40 -6.47
C ILE A 157 16.32 -8.57 -6.57
N GLU A 158 17.49 -8.46 -5.95
CA GLU A 158 18.51 -9.52 -5.97
C GLU A 158 18.00 -10.84 -5.37
N VAL A 159 17.30 -10.77 -4.22
CA VAL A 159 16.72 -11.96 -3.57
C VAL A 159 15.62 -12.55 -4.44
N PHE A 160 14.72 -11.71 -4.97
CA PHE A 160 13.63 -12.15 -5.83
C PHE A 160 14.14 -12.81 -7.11
N GLU A 161 15.13 -12.22 -7.78
CA GLU A 161 15.74 -12.78 -8.99
C GLU A 161 16.48 -14.08 -8.72
N ASN A 162 17.20 -14.18 -7.61
CA ASN A 162 17.88 -15.41 -7.22
C ASN A 162 16.88 -16.56 -7.06
N GLU A 163 15.72 -16.31 -6.46
CA GLU A 163 14.67 -17.32 -6.29
C GLU A 163 13.92 -17.60 -7.59
N ALA A 164 13.61 -16.57 -8.38
CA ALA A 164 13.01 -16.69 -9.70
C ALA A 164 13.87 -17.54 -10.65
N SER A 165 15.19 -17.41 -10.59
CA SER A 165 16.13 -18.15 -11.45
C SER A 165 16.16 -19.66 -11.20
N LYS A 166 15.67 -20.11 -10.03
CA LYS A 166 15.54 -21.53 -9.69
C LYS A 166 14.30 -22.17 -10.30
N LEU A 167 13.36 -21.36 -10.79
CA LEU A 167 12.15 -21.82 -11.44
C LEU A 167 12.42 -22.05 -12.92
N GLU A 168 12.11 -23.24 -13.40
CA GLU A 168 12.19 -23.56 -14.83
C GLU A 168 10.92 -23.07 -15.55
N ASN A 169 11.04 -22.67 -16.81
CA ASN A 169 9.91 -22.34 -17.70
C ASN A 169 9.03 -21.12 -17.32
N VAL A 170 9.50 -20.26 -16.40
CA VAL A 170 8.87 -18.94 -16.18
C VAL A 170 9.15 -18.04 -17.39
N LYS A 171 8.08 -17.55 -18.03
CA LYS A 171 8.19 -16.59 -19.16
C LYS A 171 7.54 -15.25 -18.88
N TRP A 172 6.71 -15.17 -17.83
CA TRP A 172 5.93 -13.99 -17.49
C TRP A 172 6.18 -13.56 -16.06
N LEU A 173 6.26 -12.25 -15.84
CA LEU A 173 6.26 -11.59 -14.54
C LEU A 173 4.98 -10.78 -14.41
N ALA A 174 4.17 -11.13 -13.41
CA ALA A 174 2.95 -10.40 -13.08
C ALA A 174 3.24 -9.24 -12.11
N GLN A 175 2.51 -8.14 -12.29
CA GLN A 175 2.65 -6.95 -11.45
C GLN A 175 1.28 -6.34 -11.10
N GLY A 176 1.20 -5.78 -9.89
CA GLY A 176 0.05 -5.03 -9.40
C GLY A 176 0.10 -3.55 -9.75
N THR A 177 0.67 -3.19 -10.90
CA THR A 177 0.68 -1.80 -11.40
C THR A 177 -0.75 -1.32 -11.60
N ILE A 178 -1.09 -0.15 -11.07
CA ILE A 178 -2.43 0.45 -11.19
C ILE A 178 -2.42 1.71 -12.05
N TYR A 179 -3.60 2.18 -12.47
CA TYR A 179 -3.72 3.29 -13.41
C TYR A 179 -3.04 4.60 -12.95
N PRO A 180 -3.10 5.00 -11.66
CA PRO A 180 -2.30 6.12 -11.16
C PRO A 180 -0.79 6.00 -11.45
N ASP A 181 -0.21 4.80 -11.34
CA ASP A 181 1.22 4.57 -11.59
C ASP A 181 1.57 4.78 -13.06
N VAL A 182 0.67 4.37 -13.96
CA VAL A 182 0.80 4.55 -15.41
C VAL A 182 0.75 6.04 -15.78
N ILE A 183 -0.15 6.82 -15.17
CA ILE A 183 -0.27 8.26 -15.40
C ILE A 183 0.99 8.99 -14.91
N GLU A 184 1.47 8.69 -13.70
CA GLU A 184 2.71 9.27 -13.13
C GLU A 184 3.92 8.99 -14.06
N SER A 185 4.01 7.76 -14.59
CA SER A 185 5.06 7.33 -15.52
C SER A 185 4.94 7.96 -16.91
N ALA A 186 3.74 8.27 -17.39
CA ALA A 186 3.53 8.97 -18.65
C ALA A 186 3.88 10.46 -18.55
N GLY A 187 3.55 11.10 -17.42
CA GLY A 187 3.87 12.51 -17.14
C GLY A 187 5.37 12.79 -17.09
N SER A 188 6.16 11.88 -16.53
CA SER A 188 7.62 12.01 -16.47
C SER A 188 8.32 11.95 -17.85
N LYS A 189 7.74 11.25 -18.84
CA LYS A 189 8.24 11.25 -20.23
C LYS A 189 8.05 12.58 -20.97
N THR A 190 7.16 13.46 -20.49
CA THR A 190 6.86 14.76 -21.14
C THR A 190 7.57 15.97 -20.53
N GLY A 191 8.55 15.76 -19.64
CA GLY A 191 9.59 16.74 -19.30
C GLY A 191 9.20 17.89 -18.37
N LYS A 192 8.04 17.86 -17.71
CA LYS A 192 7.61 18.91 -16.74
C LYS A 192 7.25 18.41 -15.34
N ALA A 193 7.22 17.11 -15.10
CA ALA A 193 7.04 16.57 -13.76
C ALA A 193 8.43 16.22 -13.20
N HIS A 194 8.84 16.94 -12.15
CA HIS A 194 9.89 16.41 -11.27
C HIS A 194 9.47 15.00 -10.86
N VAL A 195 10.37 14.02 -10.98
CA VAL A 195 10.16 12.62 -10.61
C VAL A 195 9.96 12.55 -9.10
N ILE A 196 8.75 12.88 -8.65
CA ILE A 196 8.31 12.80 -7.27
C ILE A 196 7.68 11.42 -7.15
N LYS A 197 8.38 10.51 -6.47
CA LYS A 197 8.18 9.05 -6.35
C LYS A 197 8.95 8.24 -7.40
N SER A 198 10.23 8.02 -7.11
CA SER A 198 11.11 7.17 -7.90
C SER A 198 10.91 5.66 -7.65
N HIS A 199 10.11 5.24 -6.66
CA HIS A 199 10.05 3.82 -6.28
C HIS A 199 8.68 3.46 -5.69
N HIS A 200 7.72 3.09 -6.53
CA HIS A 200 6.74 2.07 -6.15
C HIS A 200 6.52 1.12 -7.32
N ASN A 201 6.40 -0.16 -6.94
CA ASN A 201 6.14 -1.32 -7.79
C ASN A 201 6.93 -1.34 -9.10
N VAL A 202 8.27 -1.32 -8.99
CA VAL A 202 9.16 -1.90 -10.01
C VAL A 202 9.76 -0.92 -11.03
N GLY A 203 10.15 0.29 -10.60
CA GLY A 203 11.06 1.18 -11.37
C GLY A 203 12.53 0.70 -11.46
N GLY A 204 12.81 -0.58 -11.22
CA GLY A 204 14.17 -1.09 -11.03
C GLY A 204 14.45 -2.50 -11.56
N LEU A 205 13.59 -3.08 -12.42
CA LEU A 205 13.98 -4.35 -13.07
C LEU A 205 15.20 -4.09 -13.95
N PRO A 206 16.21 -4.96 -13.93
CA PRO A 206 17.34 -4.86 -14.83
C PRO A 206 16.85 -4.82 -16.29
N GLU A 207 17.50 -4.00 -17.12
CA GLU A 207 17.23 -3.94 -18.56
C GLU A 207 17.39 -5.31 -19.26
N ASP A 208 18.13 -6.22 -18.63
CA ASP A 208 18.43 -7.57 -19.12
C ASP A 208 17.36 -8.63 -18.73
N MET A 209 16.25 -8.24 -18.10
CA MET A 209 15.22 -9.20 -17.69
C MET A 209 14.50 -9.81 -18.91
N LYS A 210 14.55 -11.15 -19.03
CA LYS A 210 14.01 -11.92 -20.17
C LYS A 210 12.50 -12.23 -20.07
N LEU A 211 11.84 -11.79 -19.01
CA LEU A 211 10.43 -12.09 -18.72
C LEU A 211 9.53 -11.04 -19.37
N LYS A 212 8.38 -11.48 -19.90
CA LYS A 212 7.32 -10.59 -20.38
C LYS A 212 6.44 -10.13 -19.22
N LEU A 213 5.85 -8.94 -19.30
CA LEU A 213 5.01 -8.40 -18.21
C LEU A 213 3.53 -8.74 -18.39
N VAL A 214 2.85 -9.03 -17.28
CA VAL A 214 1.38 -9.14 -17.18
C VAL A 214 0.91 -8.17 -16.10
N GLU A 215 0.17 -7.14 -16.48
CA GLU A 215 -0.27 -6.06 -15.57
C GLU A 215 -1.80 -5.93 -15.61
N PRO A 216 -2.56 -6.85 -15.00
CA PRO A 216 -4.01 -6.89 -15.19
C PRO A 216 -4.73 -5.71 -14.54
N LEU A 217 -4.11 -5.04 -13.56
CA LEU A 217 -4.73 -3.90 -12.85
C LEU A 217 -4.39 -2.53 -13.46
N ARG A 218 -3.68 -2.50 -14.60
CA ARG A 218 -3.10 -1.27 -15.17
C ARG A 218 -4.11 -0.18 -15.51
N ASP A 219 -5.38 -0.53 -15.72
CA ASP A 219 -6.46 0.38 -16.12
C ASP A 219 -7.41 0.70 -14.95
N LEU A 220 -7.06 0.30 -13.73
CA LEU A 220 -7.91 0.41 -12.54
C LEU A 220 -7.39 1.42 -11.52
N PHE A 221 -8.31 2.11 -10.86
CA PHE A 221 -8.03 2.89 -9.66
C PHE A 221 -8.05 2.04 -8.39
N LYS A 222 -7.47 2.58 -7.30
CA LYS A 222 -7.30 1.86 -6.03
C LYS A 222 -8.61 1.39 -5.41
N ASP A 223 -9.68 2.18 -5.52
CA ASP A 223 -11.00 1.82 -5.01
C ASP A 223 -11.64 0.69 -5.83
N GLU A 224 -11.42 0.67 -7.14
CA GLU A 224 -11.84 -0.41 -8.05
C GLU A 224 -11.10 -1.71 -7.75
N VAL A 225 -9.78 -1.64 -7.55
CA VAL A 225 -8.96 -2.79 -7.11
C VAL A 225 -9.51 -3.39 -5.82
N ARG A 226 -9.92 -2.56 -4.85
CA ARG A 226 -10.56 -3.05 -3.62
C ARG A 226 -11.91 -3.74 -3.89
N LYS A 227 -12.76 -3.16 -4.75
CA LYS A 227 -14.04 -3.77 -5.13
C LYS A 227 -13.84 -5.13 -5.83
N ILE A 228 -12.88 -5.20 -6.76
CA ILE A 228 -12.52 -6.44 -7.46
C ILE A 228 -11.97 -7.48 -6.49
N GLY A 229 -11.12 -7.08 -5.53
CA GLY A 229 -10.63 -7.99 -4.49
C GLY A 229 -11.76 -8.66 -3.70
N LYS A 230 -12.79 -7.88 -3.31
CA LYS A 230 -13.98 -8.40 -2.62
C LYS A 230 -14.78 -9.37 -3.49
N GLU A 231 -14.96 -9.05 -4.78
CA GLU A 231 -15.66 -9.91 -5.74
C GLU A 231 -14.91 -11.22 -6.02
N LEU A 232 -13.57 -11.19 -5.95
CA LEU A 232 -12.71 -12.37 -6.04
C LEU A 232 -12.68 -13.22 -4.75
N GLY A 233 -13.40 -12.80 -3.71
CA GLY A 233 -13.50 -13.55 -2.45
C GLY A 233 -12.42 -13.22 -1.42
N LEU A 234 -11.59 -12.20 -1.63
CA LEU A 234 -10.63 -11.75 -0.63
C LEU A 234 -11.36 -11.15 0.58
N THR A 235 -10.87 -11.44 1.78
CA THR A 235 -11.47 -10.94 3.01
C THR A 235 -11.36 -9.41 3.10
N SER A 236 -12.36 -8.76 3.70
CA SER A 236 -12.30 -7.32 3.97
C SER A 236 -11.07 -6.95 4.81
N LYS A 237 -10.63 -7.83 5.72
CA LYS A 237 -9.41 -7.62 6.51
C LYS A 237 -8.18 -7.44 5.62
N LEU A 238 -8.07 -8.18 4.52
CA LEU A 238 -6.96 -8.04 3.59
C LEU A 238 -7.14 -6.83 2.67
N VAL A 239 -8.35 -6.65 2.13
CA VAL A 239 -8.65 -5.61 1.12
C VAL A 239 -8.68 -4.22 1.73
N ASP A 240 -9.18 -4.05 2.95
CA ASP A 240 -9.39 -2.77 3.62
C ASP A 240 -8.20 -2.37 4.52
N ARG A 241 -7.08 -3.11 4.46
CA ARG A 241 -5.82 -2.77 5.13
C ARG A 241 -5.33 -1.37 4.75
N HIS A 242 -4.75 -0.69 5.73
CA HIS A 242 -3.96 0.51 5.51
C HIS A 242 -2.75 0.20 4.62
N PRO A 243 -2.33 1.16 3.77
CA PRO A 243 -1.14 0.99 2.96
C PRO A 243 0.10 0.79 3.84
N PHE A 244 1.00 -0.08 3.39
CA PHE A 244 2.28 -0.36 4.02
C PHE A 244 3.39 -0.01 3.02
N PRO A 245 4.40 0.77 3.41
CA PRO A 245 5.44 1.23 2.49
C PRO A 245 6.29 0.05 2.01
N GLY A 246 6.82 0.13 0.78
CA GLY A 246 7.68 -0.92 0.22
C GLY A 246 8.91 -1.25 1.08
N PRO A 247 9.64 -0.24 1.60
CA PRO A 247 10.71 -0.45 2.59
C PRO A 247 10.25 -0.95 3.97
N GLY A 248 8.94 -1.07 4.21
CA GLY A 248 8.34 -1.51 5.45
C GLY A 248 8.77 -0.69 6.66
N LEU A 249 9.12 -1.37 7.75
CA LEU A 249 9.63 -0.77 8.97
C LEU A 249 10.97 -0.03 8.78
N GLY A 250 11.67 -0.25 7.66
CA GLY A 250 12.95 0.41 7.39
C GLY A 250 12.87 1.95 7.32
N VAL A 251 11.70 2.50 7.02
CA VAL A 251 11.40 3.96 7.04
C VAL A 251 10.57 4.40 8.25
N ARG A 252 10.31 3.46 9.18
CA ARG A 252 9.64 3.73 10.46
C ARG A 252 10.57 3.56 11.65
N ILE A 253 11.81 3.15 11.42
CA ILE A 253 12.90 3.14 12.38
C ILE A 253 13.85 4.24 11.95
N LEU A 254 13.91 5.34 12.71
CA LEU A 254 14.74 6.48 12.35
C LEU A 254 16.23 6.14 12.48
N GLY A 255 17.01 6.51 11.47
CA GLY A 255 18.43 6.16 11.40
C GLY A 255 18.68 4.67 11.17
N GLU A 256 19.75 4.13 11.77
CA GLU A 256 20.17 2.73 11.63
C GLU A 256 19.07 1.72 12.02
N VAL A 257 18.81 0.77 11.12
CA VAL A 257 17.83 -0.30 11.32
C VAL A 257 18.49 -1.53 11.94
N LYS A 258 17.92 -2.05 13.04
CA LYS A 258 18.39 -3.26 13.74
C LYS A 258 17.24 -4.20 14.06
N ARG A 259 17.53 -5.50 14.19
CA ARG A 259 16.56 -6.51 14.66
C ARG A 259 15.89 -6.08 15.97
N GLU A 260 16.69 -5.66 16.95
CA GLU A 260 16.20 -5.17 18.25
C GLU A 260 15.15 -4.06 18.09
N TYR A 261 15.39 -3.10 17.18
CA TYR A 261 14.49 -1.97 16.98
C TYR A 261 13.23 -2.39 16.23
N ALA A 262 13.37 -3.26 15.23
CA ALA A 262 12.25 -3.80 14.48
C ALA A 262 11.32 -4.64 15.38
N ASP A 263 11.86 -5.46 16.27
CA ASP A 263 11.07 -6.28 17.20
C ASP A 263 10.28 -5.42 18.18
N LEU A 264 10.91 -4.41 18.79
CA LEU A 264 10.23 -3.46 19.66
C LEU A 264 9.13 -2.70 18.91
N LEU A 265 9.43 -2.25 17.69
CA LEU A 265 8.49 -1.51 16.86
C LEU A 265 7.29 -2.37 16.45
N ARG A 266 7.50 -3.64 16.08
CA ARG A 266 6.42 -4.58 15.74
C ARG A 266 5.43 -4.75 16.88
N LEU A 267 5.92 -4.92 18.11
CA LEU A 267 5.07 -5.08 19.29
C LEU A 267 4.28 -3.80 19.57
N ALA A 268 4.93 -2.63 19.50
CA ALA A 268 4.26 -1.35 19.73
C ALA A 268 3.23 -1.02 18.64
N ASP A 269 3.56 -1.28 17.37
CA ASP A 269 2.66 -1.12 16.22
C ASP A 269 1.45 -2.04 16.35
N ASP A 270 1.65 -3.33 16.68
CA ASP A 270 0.58 -4.30 16.84
C ASP A 270 -0.42 -3.90 17.93
N ILE A 271 0.05 -3.47 19.12
CA ILE A 271 -0.82 -2.94 20.19
C ILE A 271 -1.63 -1.75 19.68
N PHE A 272 -1.00 -0.82 18.96
CA PHE A 272 -1.70 0.35 18.45
C PHE A 272 -2.78 -0.02 17.42
N ILE A 273 -2.48 -0.90 16.48
CA ILE A 273 -3.42 -1.37 15.47
C ILE A 273 -4.55 -2.21 16.09
N GLU A 274 -4.23 -3.07 17.06
CA GLU A 274 -5.19 -3.88 17.80
C GLU A 274 -6.26 -2.99 18.47
N GLU A 275 -5.83 -1.95 19.19
CA GLU A 275 -6.74 -1.03 19.86
C GLU A 275 -7.56 -0.18 18.88
N LEU A 276 -6.98 0.23 17.74
CA LEU A 276 -7.73 0.92 16.68
C LEU A 276 -8.87 0.04 16.14
N HIS A 277 -8.66 -1.27 16.03
CA HIS A 277 -9.73 -2.20 15.63
C HIS A 277 -10.78 -2.37 16.73
N LYS A 278 -10.37 -2.58 17.99
CA LYS A 278 -11.31 -2.75 19.12
C LYS A 278 -12.25 -1.55 19.28
N GLU A 279 -11.74 -0.34 19.10
CA GLU A 279 -12.50 0.91 19.23
C GLU A 279 -13.20 1.34 17.92
N ASN A 280 -13.16 0.52 16.86
CA ASN A 280 -13.73 0.83 15.55
C ASN A 280 -13.23 2.18 14.99
N ILE A 281 -11.94 2.47 15.17
CA ILE A 281 -11.26 3.68 14.68
C ILE A 281 -10.46 3.37 13.42
N TYR A 282 -9.98 2.14 13.25
CA TYR A 282 -9.10 1.74 12.13
C TYR A 282 -9.62 2.17 10.76
N GLU A 283 -10.90 1.94 10.46
CA GLU A 283 -11.54 2.29 9.19
C GLU A 283 -11.82 3.80 9.03
N LYS A 284 -11.78 4.56 10.12
CA LYS A 284 -12.03 6.01 10.13
C LYS A 284 -10.78 6.83 9.80
N VAL A 285 -9.60 6.22 9.90
CA VAL A 285 -8.32 6.84 9.57
C VAL A 285 -7.75 6.21 8.30
N SER A 286 -7.09 7.01 7.47
CA SER A 286 -6.56 6.55 6.18
C SER A 286 -5.30 5.71 6.33
N GLN A 287 -4.49 6.01 7.34
CA GLN A 287 -3.29 5.25 7.68
C GLN A 287 -2.94 5.48 9.15
N ALA A 288 -2.56 4.41 9.86
CA ALA A 288 -2.02 4.48 11.21
C ALA A 288 -0.85 3.52 11.40
N PHE A 289 0.16 3.92 12.18
CA PHE A 289 1.34 3.13 12.49
C PHE A 289 2.16 3.73 13.65
N ALA A 290 3.06 2.93 14.21
CA ALA A 290 4.11 3.37 15.13
C ALA A 290 5.42 3.69 14.39
N VAL A 291 6.22 4.59 14.97
CA VAL A 291 7.59 4.96 14.54
C VAL A 291 8.53 4.80 15.73
N PHE A 292 9.68 4.16 15.50
CA PHE A 292 10.74 3.98 16.49
C PHE A 292 11.72 5.15 16.47
N LEU A 293 11.90 5.81 17.62
CA LEU A 293 12.86 6.89 17.78
C LEU A 293 14.08 6.37 18.57
N PRO A 294 15.30 6.46 18.03
CA PRO A 294 16.53 6.02 18.70
C PRO A 294 17.01 7.01 19.78
N VAL A 295 16.07 7.64 20.48
CA VAL A 295 16.32 8.51 21.64
C VAL A 295 15.85 7.80 22.90
N LYS A 296 16.57 8.00 23.99
CA LYS A 296 16.25 7.37 25.27
C LYS A 296 15.60 8.36 26.22
N SER A 297 14.58 7.88 26.92
CA SER A 297 13.84 8.62 27.92
C SER A 297 13.89 7.91 29.26
N VAL A 298 13.99 8.70 30.34
CA VAL A 298 13.84 8.18 31.70
C VAL A 298 12.37 7.80 31.93
N GLY A 299 12.16 6.60 32.47
CA GLY A 299 10.88 6.12 32.94
C GLY A 299 11.03 5.49 34.33
N VAL A 300 9.92 5.45 35.07
CA VAL A 300 9.82 4.69 36.32
C VAL A 300 8.83 3.56 36.04
N MET A 301 9.31 2.32 36.01
CA MET A 301 8.45 1.14 35.95
C MET A 301 8.71 0.31 37.21
N GLY A 302 7.70 0.13 38.06
CA GLY A 302 7.87 -0.43 39.40
C GLY A 302 8.80 0.44 40.25
N ASP A 303 9.74 -0.18 40.96
CA ASP A 303 10.67 0.50 41.88
C ASP A 303 12.00 0.94 41.23
N GLY A 304 12.19 0.68 39.93
CA GLY A 304 13.43 0.94 39.21
C GLY A 304 13.36 2.11 38.22
N ARG A 305 14.45 2.89 38.13
CA ARG A 305 14.64 3.85 37.01
C ARG A 305 15.10 3.11 35.77
N LYS A 306 14.39 3.30 34.66
CA LYS A 306 14.75 2.77 33.34
C LYS A 306 15.12 3.89 32.38
N TYR A 307 16.03 3.60 31.45
CA TYR A 307 16.44 4.49 30.37
C TYR A 307 16.31 3.75 29.04
N GLU A 308 15.11 3.86 28.46
CA GLU A 308 14.60 3.04 27.37
C GLU A 308 14.10 3.93 26.21
N TYR A 309 13.74 3.33 25.07
CA TYR A 309 13.45 4.05 23.83
C TYR A 309 12.07 4.72 23.80
N VAL A 310 11.82 5.51 22.76
CA VAL A 310 10.58 6.25 22.56
C VAL A 310 9.88 5.78 21.28
N ILE A 311 8.56 5.63 21.36
CA ILE A 311 7.69 5.38 20.20
C ILE A 311 6.87 6.64 19.90
N ALA A 312 6.71 6.95 18.61
CA ALA A 312 5.71 7.92 18.15
C ALA A 312 4.57 7.18 17.44
N LEU A 313 3.34 7.51 17.82
CA LEU A 313 2.13 7.09 17.11
C LEU A 313 1.84 8.09 16.01
N ARG A 314 1.53 7.57 14.82
CA ARG A 314 1.13 8.36 13.65
C ARG A 314 -0.21 7.85 13.16
N ALA A 315 -1.18 8.75 13.03
CA ALA A 315 -2.47 8.47 12.39
C ALA A 315 -2.91 9.69 11.58
N VAL A 316 -3.39 9.47 10.35
CA VAL A 316 -3.76 10.54 9.44
C VAL A 316 -5.08 10.30 8.73
N ASP A 317 -5.77 11.39 8.42
CA ASP A 317 -6.98 11.43 7.62
C ASP A 317 -6.67 12.15 6.29
N THR A 318 -6.93 11.49 5.17
CA THR A 318 -6.68 12.01 3.84
C THR A 318 -7.66 11.46 2.80
N THR A 319 -7.96 12.29 1.79
CA THR A 319 -8.76 11.90 0.62
C THR A 319 -7.90 11.41 -0.55
N ASP A 320 -6.67 11.89 -0.69
CA ASP A 320 -5.82 11.67 -1.88
C ASP A 320 -4.33 11.41 -1.57
N PHE A 321 -3.96 11.33 -0.28
CA PHE A 321 -2.58 11.26 0.23
C PHE A 321 -1.66 12.42 -0.21
N MET A 322 -2.15 13.43 -0.94
CA MET A 322 -1.42 14.64 -1.31
C MET A 322 -1.48 15.68 -0.20
N THR A 323 -2.63 15.75 0.49
CA THR A 323 -2.80 16.50 1.74
C THR A 323 -3.33 15.56 2.83
N ALA A 324 -2.89 15.73 4.07
CA ALA A 324 -3.35 14.87 5.17
C ALA A 324 -3.38 15.64 6.49
N ASN A 325 -4.45 15.46 7.27
CA ASN A 325 -4.53 15.98 8.62
C ASN A 325 -4.12 14.90 9.62
N SER A 326 -3.50 15.30 10.74
CA SER A 326 -3.39 14.40 11.89
C SER A 326 -4.79 13.98 12.33
N ALA A 327 -5.00 12.66 12.47
CA ALA A 327 -6.27 12.14 12.95
C ALA A 327 -6.53 12.62 14.40
N LYS A 328 -7.79 12.98 14.68
CA LYS A 328 -8.20 13.43 16.03
C LYS A 328 -8.59 12.24 16.90
N LEU A 329 -7.59 11.46 17.29
CA LEU A 329 -7.79 10.31 18.17
C LEU A 329 -8.26 10.76 19.58
N PRO A 330 -9.25 10.07 20.20
CA PRO A 330 -9.69 10.41 21.55
C PRO A 330 -8.55 10.33 22.57
N TYR A 331 -8.50 11.26 23.53
CA TYR A 331 -7.45 11.28 24.54
C TYR A 331 -7.42 10.00 25.39
N GLU A 332 -8.60 9.49 25.79
CA GLU A 332 -8.71 8.25 26.58
C GLU A 332 -8.15 7.04 25.83
N PHE A 333 -8.37 6.98 24.51
CA PHE A 333 -7.78 5.96 23.65
C PHE A 333 -6.24 6.08 23.61
N LEU A 334 -5.71 7.29 23.45
CA LEU A 334 -4.26 7.53 23.42
C LEU A 334 -3.59 7.17 24.76
N ASP A 335 -4.23 7.51 25.88
CA ASP A 335 -3.76 7.16 27.22
C ASP A 335 -3.74 5.64 27.44
N HIS A 336 -4.79 4.94 26.98
CA HIS A 336 -4.86 3.48 27.02
C HIS A 336 -3.73 2.82 26.20
N VAL A 337 -3.57 3.21 24.93
CA VAL A 337 -2.53 2.68 24.04
C VAL A 337 -1.13 2.97 24.60
N SER A 338 -0.89 4.20 25.06
CA SER A 338 0.38 4.58 25.69
C SER A 338 0.69 3.71 26.89
N THR A 339 -0.30 3.46 27.76
CA THR A 339 -0.16 2.62 28.95
C THR A 339 0.15 1.17 28.58
N ARG A 340 -0.55 0.60 27.60
CA ARG A 340 -0.28 -0.76 27.11
C ARG A 340 1.14 -0.90 26.55
N ILE A 341 1.55 -0.02 25.63
CA ILE A 341 2.89 -0.07 25.02
C ILE A 341 3.99 0.00 26.09
N ILE A 342 3.90 0.94 27.04
CA ILE A 342 4.92 1.14 28.08
C ILE A 342 5.01 -0.07 29.03
N ASN A 343 3.87 -0.70 29.35
CA ASN A 343 3.85 -1.82 30.31
C ASN A 343 4.14 -3.18 29.67
N GLU A 344 3.74 -3.39 28.41
CA GLU A 344 3.83 -4.68 27.72
C GLU A 344 5.12 -4.82 26.90
N VAL A 345 5.67 -3.72 26.38
CA VAL A 345 6.87 -3.72 25.52
C VAL A 345 8.12 -3.30 26.30
N SER A 346 8.81 -4.29 26.87
CA SER A 346 10.07 -4.07 27.58
C SER A 346 11.14 -3.47 26.66
N GLY A 347 11.58 -2.24 26.95
CA GLY A 347 12.49 -1.49 26.07
C GLY A 347 11.92 -0.15 25.59
N ILE A 348 10.64 0.14 25.89
CA ILE A 348 9.98 1.42 25.59
C ILE A 348 9.53 2.10 26.89
N SER A 349 9.99 3.33 27.14
CA SER A 349 9.60 4.10 28.34
C SER A 349 8.68 5.28 28.08
N ARG A 350 8.45 5.62 26.80
CA ARG A 350 7.65 6.78 26.44
C ARG A 350 6.98 6.59 25.09
N VAL A 351 5.74 7.05 25.01
CA VAL A 351 4.96 7.12 23.79
C VAL A 351 4.59 8.59 23.53
N THR A 352 4.58 8.96 22.26
CA THR A 352 4.22 10.31 21.78
C THR A 352 3.21 10.20 20.63
N LEU A 353 2.53 11.28 20.29
CA LEU A 353 1.62 11.37 19.14
C LEU A 353 2.12 12.45 18.18
N ASP A 354 2.21 12.13 16.89
CA ASP A 354 2.51 13.11 15.85
C ASP A 354 1.26 13.89 15.44
N ILE A 355 1.23 15.18 15.80
CA ILE A 355 0.14 16.11 15.51
C ILE A 355 0.40 16.99 14.27
N SER A 356 1.39 16.65 13.45
CA SER A 356 1.82 17.44 12.29
C SER A 356 1.02 17.08 11.03
N SER A 357 0.38 18.06 10.39
CA SER A 357 -0.31 17.85 9.11
C SER A 357 0.66 17.84 7.92
N LYS A 358 0.22 17.27 6.80
CA LYS A 358 0.85 17.36 5.48
C LYS A 358 0.07 18.36 4.62
N PRO A 359 0.68 19.49 4.20
CA PRO A 359 1.96 20.09 4.62
C PRO A 359 1.91 20.73 6.05
N PRO A 360 3.05 21.07 6.69
CA PRO A 360 4.42 21.08 6.16
C PRO A 360 5.18 19.74 6.26
N SER A 361 4.68 18.79 7.03
CA SER A 361 5.31 17.48 7.22
C SER A 361 4.88 16.47 6.15
N THR A 362 5.38 15.24 6.24
CA THR A 362 4.93 14.08 5.46
C THR A 362 4.14 13.10 6.33
N ILE A 363 3.58 12.04 5.72
CA ILE A 363 2.85 11.01 6.47
C ILE A 363 3.85 10.09 7.19
N GLU A 364 4.75 9.45 6.44
CA GLU A 364 5.92 8.73 6.95
C GLU A 364 6.98 9.74 7.42
N TRP A 365 7.82 9.34 8.39
CA TRP A 365 8.87 10.20 8.95
C TRP A 365 10.18 10.18 8.15
N GLU A 366 10.36 9.18 7.28
CA GLU A 366 11.49 8.99 6.36
C GLU A 366 11.04 8.42 5.00
#